data_AF-A0A7X8IHT9-F1
#
_entry.id   AF-A0A7X8IHT9-F1
#
_cell.length_a   1.000
_cell.length_b   1.000
_cell.length_c   1.000
_cell.angle_alpha   90.00
_cell.angle_beta   90.00
_cell.angle_gamma   90.00
#
_symmetry.space_group_name_H-M   'P 1'
#
loop_
_entity.id
_entity.type
_entity.pdbx_description
1 polymer ?
#
loop_
_entity_poly.entity_id
_entity_poly.type
_entity_poly.pdbx_seq_one_letter_code
_entity_poly.pdbx_strand_id
1 'polypeptide(L)'
;GETASVLDRTFFQPLGDQAWVLILYLSLIVFFKIFATASTNGAGGVGGIFAPSLFLGSLTGFVVAYTVNLFGANLLGFELSLENFSLAGMSGVMSGVMHAPLTGIFLIAELTGSYSLFMMLMIVSTISYMTIKIFEKHSLYAMRLAQRGELITHDKDKAVLTLLKMDRVIEQDFQILYPNMTLGELVKVISKSRRNLFPVVNPDNQTLIGILLLDEVRNIMFRPELYEKFTVKQLMVSPPAILHQDLSMEQVMQIFEDTNAWNLPVVDDKKRYVGFVSKSEIFNSYRRVLQDFAGEQE
;
A
#
# COMPACT_ATOMS: atom_id res chain seq x y z
N GLY A 1 -18.91 -30.36 -35.37
CA GLY A 1 -20.33 -30.49 -35.01
C GLY A 1 -21.11 -29.54 -35.89
N GLU A 2 -22.17 -30.01 -36.54
CA GLU A 2 -22.99 -29.22 -37.46
C GLU A 2 -23.71 -28.11 -36.68
N THR A 3 -23.29 -26.86 -36.91
CA THR A 3 -23.82 -25.65 -36.25
C THR A 3 -25.31 -25.41 -36.53
N ALA A 4 -25.83 -25.98 -37.61
CA ALA A 4 -27.24 -25.90 -37.99
C ALA A 4 -28.18 -26.56 -36.96
N SER A 5 -27.72 -27.60 -36.25
CA SER A 5 -28.56 -28.38 -35.32
C SER A 5 -28.90 -27.65 -34.00
N VAL A 6 -28.15 -26.60 -33.65
CA VAL A 6 -28.36 -25.86 -32.38
C VAL A 6 -29.57 -24.92 -32.46
N LEU A 7 -29.95 -24.50 -33.67
CA LEU A 7 -31.07 -23.60 -33.92
C LEU A 7 -32.35 -24.31 -34.38
N ASP A 8 -32.31 -25.64 -34.53
CA ASP A 8 -33.49 -26.41 -34.89
C ASP A 8 -34.58 -26.23 -33.84
N ARG A 9 -35.78 -25.83 -34.29
CA ARG A 9 -36.98 -25.55 -33.49
C ARG A 9 -36.89 -24.34 -32.55
N THR A 10 -35.95 -23.43 -32.80
CA THR A 10 -35.89 -22.14 -32.08
C THR A 10 -36.45 -21.01 -32.96
N PHE A 11 -37.01 -19.95 -32.36
CA PHE A 11 -37.52 -18.76 -33.08
C PHE A 11 -36.50 -18.12 -34.05
N PHE A 12 -35.21 -18.40 -33.85
CA PHE A 12 -34.08 -17.91 -34.64
C PHE A 12 -33.65 -18.85 -35.78
N GLN A 13 -34.37 -19.94 -36.05
CA GLN A 13 -34.07 -20.87 -37.16
C GLN A 13 -33.84 -20.19 -38.53
N PRO A 14 -34.59 -19.14 -38.96
CA PRO A 14 -34.31 -18.45 -40.23
C PRO A 14 -33.06 -17.54 -40.19
N LEU A 15 -32.48 -17.29 -39.02
CA LEU A 15 -31.27 -16.51 -38.80
C LEU A 15 -30.03 -17.40 -38.59
N GLY A 16 -30.21 -18.70 -38.38
CA GLY A 16 -29.13 -19.63 -38.00
C GLY A 16 -28.06 -19.86 -39.08
N ASP A 17 -28.41 -19.62 -40.34
CA ASP A 17 -27.50 -19.80 -41.49
C ASP A 17 -26.63 -18.57 -41.78
N GLN A 18 -26.85 -17.47 -41.05
CA GLN A 18 -26.16 -16.22 -41.29
C GLN A 18 -24.99 -16.04 -40.32
N ALA A 19 -23.76 -16.15 -40.83
CA ALA A 19 -22.52 -16.06 -40.05
C ALA A 19 -22.42 -14.79 -39.17
N TRP A 20 -23.04 -13.68 -39.58
CA TRP A 20 -23.08 -12.44 -38.78
C TRP A 20 -23.94 -12.55 -37.51
N VAL A 21 -24.95 -13.42 -37.50
CA VAL A 21 -25.81 -13.67 -36.33
C VAL A 21 -25.01 -14.33 -35.21
N LEU A 22 -24.09 -15.24 -35.55
CA LEU A 22 -23.19 -15.85 -34.58
C LEU A 22 -22.25 -14.81 -33.95
N ILE A 23 -21.68 -13.92 -34.75
CA ILE A 23 -20.84 -12.81 -34.25
C ILE A 23 -21.64 -11.96 -33.26
N LEU A 24 -22.84 -11.51 -33.66
CA LEU A 24 -23.70 -10.69 -32.81
C LEU A 24 -24.04 -11.41 -31.49
N TYR A 25 -24.44 -12.68 -31.55
CA TYR A 25 -24.77 -13.48 -30.38
C TYR A 25 -23.61 -13.61 -29.40
N LEU A 26 -22.41 -13.96 -29.89
CA LEU A 26 -21.22 -14.10 -29.05
C LEU A 26 -20.76 -12.76 -28.47
N SER A 27 -20.83 -11.67 -29.26
CA SER A 27 -20.54 -10.32 -28.77
C SER A 27 -21.50 -9.88 -27.67
N LEU A 28 -22.80 -10.22 -27.79
CA LEU A 28 -23.77 -9.96 -26.74
C LEU A 28 -23.46 -10.77 -25.47
N ILE A 29 -23.08 -12.04 -25.58
CA ILE A 29 -22.64 -12.84 -24.42
C ILE A 29 -21.46 -12.18 -23.72
N VAL A 30 -20.43 -11.76 -24.48
CA VAL A 30 -19.26 -11.08 -23.91
C VAL A 30 -19.70 -9.82 -23.16
N PHE A 31 -20.53 -8.99 -23.79
CA PHE A 31 -21.03 -7.75 -23.19
C PHE A 31 -21.82 -8.01 -21.90
N PHE A 32 -22.86 -8.84 -21.94
CA PHE A 32 -23.70 -9.10 -20.78
C PHE A 32 -22.95 -9.81 -19.64
N LYS A 33 -22.01 -10.70 -19.96
CA LYS A 33 -21.24 -11.43 -18.95
C LYS A 33 -20.26 -10.53 -18.20
N ILE A 34 -19.79 -9.43 -18.80
CA ILE A 34 -19.03 -8.39 -18.07
C ILE A 34 -19.90 -7.79 -16.96
N PHE A 35 -21.12 -7.36 -17.27
CA PHE A 35 -22.05 -6.82 -16.26
C PHE A 35 -22.44 -7.85 -15.20
N ALA A 36 -22.73 -9.09 -15.60
CA ALA A 36 -23.07 -10.15 -14.67
C ALA A 36 -21.91 -10.45 -13.70
N THR A 37 -20.67 -10.48 -14.21
CA THR A 37 -19.46 -10.73 -13.41
C THR A 37 -19.18 -9.56 -12.46
N ALA A 38 -19.33 -8.31 -12.94
CA ALA A 38 -19.19 -7.12 -12.12
C ALA A 38 -20.24 -7.06 -11.01
N SER A 39 -21.51 -7.33 -11.32
CA SER A 39 -22.60 -7.34 -10.34
C SER A 39 -22.42 -8.44 -9.29
N THR A 40 -22.02 -9.65 -9.69
CA THR A 40 -21.80 -10.77 -8.77
C THR A 40 -20.64 -10.50 -7.81
N ASN A 41 -19.53 -9.96 -8.34
CA ASN A 41 -18.38 -9.61 -7.52
C ASN A 41 -18.66 -8.39 -6.62
N GLY A 42 -19.39 -7.38 -7.14
CA GLY A 42 -19.76 -6.18 -6.40
C GLY A 42 -20.76 -6.44 -5.27
N ALA A 43 -21.66 -7.41 -5.43
CA ALA A 43 -22.63 -7.82 -4.40
C ALA A 43 -22.02 -8.64 -3.25
N GLY A 44 -20.70 -8.84 -3.20
CA GLY A 44 -20.02 -9.60 -2.16
C GLY A 44 -20.04 -11.12 -2.37
N GLY A 45 -20.36 -11.58 -3.58
CA GLY A 45 -20.26 -13.00 -3.92
C GLY A 45 -18.83 -13.52 -3.76
N VAL A 46 -18.69 -14.73 -3.22
CA VAL A 46 -17.40 -15.45 -3.13
C VAL A 46 -17.09 -16.07 -4.50
N GLY A 47 -16.80 -15.21 -5.47
CA GLY A 47 -16.43 -15.59 -6.84
C GLY A 47 -15.04 -15.06 -7.19
N GLY A 48 -14.25 -15.87 -7.90
CA GLY A 48 -13.00 -15.42 -8.49
C GLY A 48 -13.24 -14.73 -9.84
N ILE A 49 -12.37 -13.78 -10.22
CA ILE A 49 -12.41 -13.12 -11.54
C ILE A 49 -11.67 -13.92 -12.63
N PHE A 50 -10.97 -14.98 -12.24
CA PHE A 50 -10.13 -15.80 -13.11
C PHE A 50 -10.90 -16.51 -14.24
N ALA A 51 -11.85 -17.38 -13.89
CA ALA A 51 -12.61 -18.15 -14.88
C ALA A 51 -13.49 -17.27 -15.81
N PRO A 52 -14.18 -16.22 -15.31
CA PRO A 52 -14.87 -15.27 -16.18
C PRO A 52 -13.93 -14.59 -17.19
N SER A 53 -12.73 -14.21 -16.77
CA SER A 53 -11.74 -13.55 -17.64
C SER A 53 -11.26 -14.46 -18.76
N LEU A 54 -10.96 -15.73 -18.46
CA LEU A 54 -10.60 -16.72 -19.47
C LEU A 54 -11.73 -16.92 -20.48
N PHE A 55 -12.96 -17.11 -20.00
CA PHE A 55 -14.12 -17.30 -20.88
C PHE A 55 -14.36 -16.09 -21.80
N LEU A 56 -14.34 -14.88 -21.24
CA LEU A 56 -14.50 -13.64 -22.01
C LEU A 56 -13.37 -13.47 -23.03
N GLY A 57 -12.14 -13.74 -22.64
CA GLY A 57 -10.98 -13.70 -23.53
C GLY A 57 -11.09 -14.68 -24.69
N SER A 58 -11.49 -15.92 -24.41
CA SER A 58 -11.71 -16.95 -25.43
C SER A 58 -12.74 -16.52 -26.47
N LEU A 59 -13.91 -16.06 -26.03
CA LEU A 59 -14.97 -15.63 -26.94
C LEU A 59 -14.56 -14.40 -27.73
N THR A 60 -13.86 -13.45 -27.11
CA THR A 60 -13.38 -12.25 -27.79
C THR A 60 -12.38 -12.63 -28.89
N GLY A 61 -11.42 -13.50 -28.59
CA GLY A 61 -10.46 -14.00 -29.58
C GLY A 61 -11.12 -14.76 -30.72
N PHE A 62 -12.09 -15.63 -30.40
CA PHE A 62 -12.90 -16.34 -31.40
C PHE A 62 -13.65 -15.38 -32.32
N VAL A 63 -14.36 -14.39 -31.74
CA VAL A 63 -15.13 -13.40 -32.50
C VAL A 63 -14.23 -12.59 -33.43
N VAL A 64 -13.04 -12.19 -32.97
CA VAL A 64 -12.07 -11.48 -33.80
C VAL A 64 -11.64 -12.32 -35.00
N ALA A 65 -11.18 -13.56 -34.77
CA ALA A 65 -10.74 -14.43 -35.86
C ALA A 65 -11.87 -14.79 -36.82
N TYR A 66 -13.06 -15.09 -36.29
CA TYR A 66 -14.22 -15.42 -37.11
C TYR A 66 -14.69 -14.25 -37.96
N THR A 67 -14.68 -13.03 -37.41
CA THR A 67 -15.02 -11.80 -38.15
C THR A 67 -14.01 -11.54 -39.27
N VAL A 68 -12.70 -11.67 -38.98
CA VAL A 68 -11.66 -11.48 -39.99
C VAL A 68 -11.74 -12.55 -41.07
N ASN A 69 -12.04 -13.80 -40.74
CA ASN A 69 -12.23 -14.84 -41.74
C ASN A 69 -13.47 -14.56 -42.61
N LEU A 70 -14.57 -14.09 -42.01
CA LEU A 70 -15.82 -13.83 -42.74
C LEU A 70 -15.71 -12.65 -43.72
N PHE A 71 -15.12 -11.53 -43.30
CA PHE A 71 -15.06 -10.31 -44.10
C PHE A 71 -13.71 -10.10 -44.80
N GLY A 72 -12.64 -10.66 -44.24
CA GLY A 72 -11.26 -10.37 -44.61
C GLY A 72 -10.52 -11.53 -45.27
N ALA A 73 -11.03 -12.76 -45.30
CA ALA A 73 -10.32 -13.89 -45.93
C ALA A 73 -10.01 -13.64 -47.42
N ASN A 74 -10.94 -13.03 -48.15
CA ASN A 74 -10.73 -12.61 -49.55
C ASN A 74 -9.72 -11.46 -49.71
N LEU A 75 -9.48 -10.67 -48.67
CA LEU A 75 -8.59 -9.50 -48.68
C LEU A 75 -7.17 -9.84 -48.19
N LEU A 76 -7.06 -10.72 -47.19
CA LEU A 76 -5.79 -11.09 -46.53
C LEU A 76 -5.12 -12.29 -47.21
N GLY A 77 -5.88 -13.14 -47.92
CA GLY A 77 -5.32 -14.30 -48.63
C GLY A 77 -4.89 -15.47 -47.73
N PHE A 78 -5.22 -15.41 -46.44
CA PHE A 78 -4.99 -16.49 -45.47
C PHE A 78 -6.11 -16.54 -44.43
N GLU A 79 -6.37 -17.73 -43.89
CA GLU A 79 -7.35 -17.93 -42.82
C GLU A 79 -6.68 -17.91 -41.44
N LEU A 80 -7.30 -17.22 -40.49
CA LEU A 80 -6.86 -17.22 -39.10
C LEU A 80 -7.36 -18.47 -38.39
N SER A 81 -6.48 -19.10 -37.60
CA SER A 81 -6.89 -20.19 -36.70
C SER A 81 -7.76 -19.65 -35.57
N LEU A 82 -9.02 -20.10 -35.53
CA LEU A 82 -9.99 -19.76 -34.48
C LEU A 82 -9.49 -20.21 -33.09
N GLU A 83 -8.79 -21.35 -33.03
CA GLU A 83 -8.24 -21.90 -31.79
C GLU A 83 -7.12 -21.01 -31.24
N ASN A 84 -6.13 -20.67 -32.08
CA ASN A 84 -4.99 -19.86 -31.66
C ASN A 84 -5.42 -18.47 -31.18
N PHE A 85 -6.38 -17.85 -31.88
CA PHE A 85 -6.90 -16.54 -31.47
C PHE A 85 -7.77 -16.63 -30.22
N SER A 86 -8.52 -17.70 -30.01
CA SER A 86 -9.23 -17.94 -28.75
C SER A 86 -8.26 -18.02 -27.57
N LEU A 87 -7.17 -18.78 -27.72
CA LEU A 87 -6.12 -18.93 -26.71
C LEU A 87 -5.37 -17.61 -26.45
N ALA A 88 -5.07 -16.86 -27.51
CA ALA A 88 -4.46 -15.53 -27.39
C ALA A 88 -5.39 -14.53 -26.67
N GLY A 89 -6.70 -14.57 -26.97
CA GLY A 89 -7.70 -13.76 -26.28
C GLY A 89 -7.82 -14.10 -24.80
N MET A 90 -7.79 -15.40 -24.45
CA MET A 90 -7.74 -15.85 -23.04
C MET A 90 -6.54 -15.24 -22.31
N SER A 91 -5.34 -15.37 -22.87
CA SER A 91 -4.10 -14.86 -22.28
C SER A 91 -4.12 -13.33 -22.16
N GLY A 92 -4.58 -12.63 -23.21
CA GLY A 92 -4.65 -11.17 -23.26
C GLY A 92 -5.60 -10.58 -22.21
N VAL A 93 -6.85 -11.08 -22.13
CA VAL A 93 -7.82 -10.58 -21.15
C VAL A 93 -7.38 -10.88 -19.73
N MET A 94 -6.88 -12.09 -19.47
CA MET A 94 -6.38 -12.46 -18.15
C MET A 94 -5.18 -11.58 -17.73
N SER A 95 -4.24 -11.32 -18.64
CA SER A 95 -3.08 -10.47 -18.36
C SER A 95 -3.46 -9.03 -18.03
N GLY A 96 -4.47 -8.49 -18.72
CA GLY A 96 -5.01 -7.17 -18.46
C GLY A 96 -5.74 -7.09 -17.12
N VAL A 97 -6.66 -8.02 -16.85
CA VAL A 97 -7.48 -8.02 -15.61
C VAL A 97 -6.62 -8.26 -14.37
N MET A 98 -5.67 -9.18 -14.45
CA MET A 98 -4.84 -9.59 -13.30
C MET A 98 -3.60 -8.71 -13.10
N HIS A 99 -3.21 -7.91 -14.08
CA HIS A 99 -1.88 -7.27 -14.15
C HIS A 99 -0.72 -8.27 -13.99
N ALA A 100 -0.92 -9.51 -14.46
CA ALA A 100 0.02 -10.61 -14.31
C ALA A 100 0.27 -11.30 -15.67
N PRO A 101 1.02 -10.67 -16.58
CA PRO A 101 1.18 -11.14 -17.95
C PRO A 101 1.82 -12.53 -18.04
N LEU A 102 2.85 -12.81 -17.22
CA LEU A 102 3.50 -14.12 -17.20
C LEU A 102 2.53 -15.24 -16.81
N THR A 103 1.68 -15.00 -15.81
CA THR A 103 0.69 -15.99 -15.35
C THR A 103 -0.28 -16.36 -16.49
N GLY A 104 -0.77 -15.36 -17.23
CA GLY A 104 -1.66 -15.61 -18.38
C GLY A 104 -0.97 -16.34 -19.53
N ILE A 105 0.33 -16.12 -19.75
CA ILE A 105 1.08 -16.80 -20.81
C ILE A 105 1.32 -18.28 -20.43
N PHE A 106 1.86 -18.52 -19.23
CA PHE A 106 2.19 -19.88 -18.78
C PHE A 106 0.96 -20.75 -18.59
N LEU A 107 -0.13 -20.21 -18.02
CA LEU A 107 -1.36 -20.98 -17.87
C LEU A 107 -1.87 -21.52 -19.21
N ILE A 108 -1.89 -20.69 -20.26
CA ILE A 108 -2.40 -21.10 -21.56
C ILE A 108 -1.42 -22.06 -22.26
N ALA A 109 -0.12 -21.83 -22.14
CA ALA A 109 0.89 -22.77 -22.64
C ALA A 109 0.80 -24.15 -21.97
N GLU A 110 0.57 -24.19 -20.66
CA GLU A 110 0.41 -25.44 -19.90
C GLU A 110 -0.91 -26.15 -20.25
N LEU A 111 -2.02 -25.41 -20.32
CA LEU A 111 -3.34 -25.98 -20.67
C LEU A 111 -3.37 -26.56 -22.09
N THR A 112 -2.60 -25.98 -23.01
CA THR A 112 -2.54 -26.44 -24.41
C THR A 112 -1.48 -27.52 -24.63
N GLY A 113 -0.55 -27.71 -23.69
CA GLY A 113 0.55 -28.66 -23.81
C GLY A 113 1.54 -28.34 -24.93
N SER A 114 1.47 -27.14 -25.53
CA SER A 114 2.33 -26.73 -26.65
C SER A 114 2.88 -25.32 -26.45
N TYR A 115 4.20 -25.19 -26.62
CA TYR A 115 4.89 -23.90 -26.59
C TYR A 115 4.99 -23.23 -27.97
N SER A 116 4.37 -23.80 -29.01
CA SER A 116 4.40 -23.22 -30.36
C SER A 116 3.76 -21.83 -30.43
N LEU A 117 2.77 -21.56 -29.57
CA LEU A 117 2.05 -20.28 -29.50
C LEU A 117 2.69 -19.28 -28.53
N PHE A 118 3.78 -19.64 -27.84
CA PHE A 118 4.34 -18.86 -26.74
C PHE A 118 4.68 -17.43 -27.16
N MET A 119 5.24 -17.24 -28.35
CA MET A 119 5.55 -15.92 -28.90
C MET A 119 4.30 -15.05 -29.11
N MET A 120 3.23 -15.64 -29.65
CA MET A 120 1.96 -14.94 -29.87
C MET A 120 1.34 -14.50 -28.53
N LEU A 121 1.32 -15.41 -27.55
CA LEU A 121 0.80 -15.12 -26.21
C LEU A 121 1.59 -14.00 -25.54
N MET A 122 2.92 -14.01 -25.62
CA MET A 122 3.77 -12.96 -25.05
C MET A 122 3.43 -11.57 -25.61
N ILE A 123 3.28 -11.45 -26.93
CA ILE A 123 2.97 -10.17 -27.58
C ILE A 123 1.61 -9.65 -27.13
N VAL A 124 0.57 -10.48 -27.22
CA VAL A 124 -0.80 -10.09 -26.88
C VAL A 124 -0.91 -9.72 -25.39
N SER A 125 -0.33 -10.54 -24.51
CA SER A 125 -0.37 -10.30 -23.07
C SER A 125 0.42 -9.07 -22.64
N THR A 126 1.55 -8.79 -23.29
CA THR A 126 2.35 -7.58 -23.01
C THR A 126 1.60 -6.33 -23.46
N ILE A 127 1.04 -6.33 -24.67
CA ILE A 127 0.27 -5.18 -25.20
C ILE A 127 -0.97 -4.94 -24.32
N SER A 128 -1.69 -5.99 -23.94
CA SER A 128 -2.84 -5.90 -23.03
C SER A 128 -2.45 -5.27 -21.69
N TYR A 129 -1.37 -5.77 -21.06
CA TYR A 129 -0.86 -5.25 -19.80
C TYR A 129 -0.38 -3.79 -19.90
N MET A 130 0.35 -3.43 -20.95
CA MET A 130 0.79 -2.05 -21.15
C MET A 130 -0.39 -1.10 -21.36
N THR A 131 -1.40 -1.54 -22.13
CA THR A 131 -2.60 -0.75 -22.39
C THR A 131 -3.37 -0.49 -21.10
N ILE A 132 -3.66 -1.54 -20.32
CA ILE A 132 -4.43 -1.35 -19.06
C ILE A 132 -3.66 -0.49 -18.07
N LYS A 133 -2.34 -0.62 -17.99
CA LYS A 133 -1.50 0.15 -17.05
C LYS A 133 -1.53 1.66 -17.31
N ILE A 134 -1.87 2.10 -18.52
CA ILE A 134 -2.06 3.52 -18.86
C ILE A 134 -3.38 4.04 -18.25
N PHE A 135 -4.43 3.22 -18.26
CA PHE A 135 -5.76 3.61 -17.77
C PHE A 135 -5.93 3.38 -16.28
N GLU A 136 -5.41 2.27 -15.76
CA GLU A 136 -5.59 1.84 -14.39
C GLU A 136 -4.25 1.41 -13.80
N LYS A 137 -3.86 2.04 -12.69
CA LYS A 137 -2.53 1.84 -12.08
C LYS A 137 -2.48 0.58 -11.23
N HIS A 138 -3.62 0.14 -10.72
CA HIS A 138 -3.72 -0.97 -9.77
C HIS A 138 -4.49 -2.14 -10.38
N SER A 139 -4.08 -3.38 -10.07
CA SER A 139 -4.88 -4.54 -10.46
C SER A 139 -6.22 -4.56 -9.71
N LEU A 140 -7.19 -5.30 -10.23
CA LEU A 140 -8.47 -5.53 -9.53
C LEU A 140 -8.28 -6.12 -8.12
N TYR A 141 -7.26 -6.96 -7.93
CA TYR A 141 -6.89 -7.48 -6.61
C TYR A 141 -6.32 -6.38 -5.72
N ALA A 142 -5.40 -5.55 -6.23
CA ALA A 142 -4.83 -4.44 -5.49
C ALA A 142 -5.90 -3.40 -5.10
N MET A 143 -6.84 -3.08 -5.99
CA MET A 143 -7.97 -2.21 -5.66
C MET A 143 -8.86 -2.81 -4.56
N ARG A 144 -9.10 -4.12 -4.58
CA ARG A 144 -9.91 -4.80 -3.54
C ARG A 144 -9.22 -4.78 -2.18
N LEU A 145 -7.91 -4.98 -2.15
CA LEU A 145 -7.11 -4.79 -0.93
C LEU A 145 -7.17 -3.33 -0.46
N ALA A 146 -7.13 -2.35 -1.38
CA ALA A 146 -7.15 -0.93 -1.02
C ALA A 146 -8.46 -0.54 -0.34
N GLN A 147 -9.58 -1.02 -0.87
CA GLN A 147 -10.91 -0.79 -0.31
C GLN A 147 -11.08 -1.44 1.08
N ARG A 148 -10.32 -2.48 1.39
CA ARG A 148 -10.30 -3.12 2.72
C ARG A 148 -9.31 -2.49 3.69
N GLY A 149 -8.51 -1.51 3.25
CA GLY A 149 -7.39 -0.99 4.03
C GLY A 149 -6.21 -1.96 4.14
N GLU A 150 -6.22 -3.04 3.36
CA GLU A 150 -5.19 -4.09 3.32
C GLU A 150 -4.16 -3.86 2.20
N LEU A 151 -4.30 -2.80 1.39
CA LEU A 151 -3.31 -2.51 0.33
C LEU A 151 -2.02 -2.02 0.95
N ILE A 152 -1.11 -2.96 1.12
CA ILE A 152 0.29 -2.68 1.39
C ILE A 152 0.87 -2.04 0.12
N THR A 153 0.93 -0.71 0.12
CA THR A 153 1.70 0.03 -0.88
C THR A 153 3.14 -0.46 -0.89
N HIS A 154 3.82 -0.35 -2.03
CA HIS A 154 5.21 -0.79 -2.21
C HIS A 154 6.21 -0.26 -1.15
N ASP A 155 5.83 0.76 -0.36
CA ASP A 155 6.46 1.13 0.91
C ASP A 155 5.71 0.49 2.10
N LYS A 156 6.15 -0.69 2.55
CA LYS A 156 5.68 -1.30 3.82
C LYS A 156 5.86 -0.33 4.99
N ASP A 157 6.93 0.47 4.94
CA ASP A 157 7.29 1.44 5.97
C ASP A 157 6.23 2.54 6.11
N LYS A 158 5.71 3.07 5.00
CA LYS A 158 4.68 4.12 5.02
C LYS A 158 3.34 3.65 5.55
N ALA A 159 2.93 2.43 5.20
CA ALA A 159 1.68 1.86 5.68
C ALA A 159 1.70 1.69 7.21
N VAL A 160 2.81 1.18 7.75
CA VAL A 160 2.97 1.01 9.20
C VAL A 160 3.10 2.36 9.92
N LEU A 161 3.81 3.34 9.34
CA LEU A 161 3.87 4.70 9.89
C LEU A 161 2.47 5.36 9.95
N THR A 162 1.59 5.06 9.00
CA THR A 162 0.20 5.57 9.01
C THR A 162 -0.62 4.97 10.15
N LEU A 163 -0.29 3.74 10.57
CA LEU A 163 -0.98 3.01 11.64
C LEU A 163 -0.41 3.31 13.04
N LEU A 164 0.82 3.79 13.10
CA LEU A 164 1.44 4.26 14.34
C LEU A 164 0.77 5.55 14.79
N LYS A 165 0.35 5.57 16.06
CA LYS A 165 -0.19 6.75 16.70
C LYS A 165 0.84 7.37 17.63
N MET A 166 0.92 8.70 17.60
CA MET A 166 1.86 9.49 18.39
C MET A 166 1.72 9.23 19.90
N ASP A 167 0.49 9.07 20.38
CA ASP A 167 0.16 8.77 21.79
C ASP A 167 0.86 7.51 22.33
N ARG A 168 1.14 6.52 21.48
CA ARG A 168 1.78 5.25 21.87
C ARG A 168 3.30 5.32 21.93
N VAL A 169 3.92 6.34 21.35
CA VAL A 169 5.39 6.50 21.32
C VAL A 169 5.90 7.60 22.25
N ILE A 170 5.00 8.38 22.86
CA ILE A 170 5.37 9.40 23.85
C ILE A 170 5.80 8.73 25.15
N GLU A 171 7.06 8.96 25.52
CA GLU A 171 7.68 8.52 26.75
C GLU A 171 7.52 9.60 27.85
N GLN A 172 7.00 9.22 29.02
CA GLN A 172 6.68 10.15 30.12
C GLN A 172 7.54 9.95 31.39
N ASP A 173 8.51 9.03 31.37
CA ASP A 173 9.37 8.69 32.51
C ASP A 173 10.56 9.64 32.70
N PHE A 174 10.35 10.93 32.45
CA PHE A 174 11.34 11.99 32.57
C PHE A 174 11.06 12.86 33.80
N GLN A 175 12.10 13.15 34.59
CA GLN A 175 11.99 14.05 35.73
C GLN A 175 11.99 15.52 35.27
N ILE A 176 10.94 16.25 35.62
CA ILE A 176 10.79 17.67 35.25
C ILE A 176 11.69 18.53 36.14
N LEU A 177 12.37 19.49 35.51
CA LEU A 177 13.16 20.51 36.17
C LEU A 177 12.50 21.88 36.05
N TYR A 178 12.76 22.75 37.02
CA TYR A 178 12.28 24.13 37.03
C TYR A 178 13.45 25.11 36.84
N PRO A 179 13.26 26.25 36.14
CA PRO A 179 14.34 27.18 35.80
C PRO A 179 15.13 27.71 37.00
N ASN A 180 14.45 27.91 38.12
CA ASN A 180 15.02 28.51 39.33
C ASN A 180 15.73 27.49 40.24
N MET A 181 15.70 26.20 39.89
CA MET A 181 16.41 25.19 40.68
C MET A 181 17.92 25.40 40.62
N THR A 182 18.59 25.17 41.74
CA THR A 182 20.04 25.28 41.83
C THR A 182 20.72 24.03 41.27
N LEU A 183 22.02 24.10 40.95
CA LEU A 183 22.80 22.93 40.55
C LEU A 183 22.78 21.85 41.64
N GLY A 184 22.78 22.23 42.93
CA GLY A 184 22.68 21.28 44.03
C GLY A 184 21.35 20.50 44.06
N GLU A 185 20.24 21.17 43.74
CA GLU A 185 18.93 20.52 43.60
C GLU A 185 18.86 19.64 42.35
N LEU A 186 19.42 20.11 41.24
CA LEU A 186 19.55 19.36 40.00
C LEU A 186 20.29 18.03 40.23
N VAL A 187 21.40 18.04 40.96
CA VAL A 187 22.15 16.80 41.30
C VAL A 187 21.29 15.79 42.06
N LYS A 188 20.41 16.24 42.96
CA LYS A 188 19.47 15.36 43.68
C LYS A 188 18.41 14.75 42.78
N VAL A 189 18.00 15.45 41.73
CA VAL A 189 17.06 14.92 40.73
C VAL A 189 17.77 13.92 39.82
N ILE A 190 18.97 14.28 39.33
CA ILE A 190 19.79 13.41 38.48
C ILE A 190 20.09 12.07 39.17
N SER A 191 20.44 12.09 40.47
CA SER A 191 20.77 10.87 41.22
C SER A 191 19.61 9.87 41.37
N LYS A 192 18.36 10.32 41.17
CA LYS A 192 17.16 9.48 41.20
C LYS A 192 16.64 9.14 39.80
N SER A 193 17.17 9.76 38.76
CA SER A 193 16.73 9.57 37.38
C SER A 193 17.51 8.45 36.70
N ARG A 194 16.85 7.74 35.78
CA ARG A 194 17.49 6.79 34.87
C ARG A 194 17.73 7.38 33.48
N ARG A 195 17.19 8.57 33.22
CA ARG A 195 17.29 9.28 31.94
C ARG A 195 18.41 10.33 32.00
N ASN A 196 19.09 10.53 30.88
CA ASN A 196 20.17 11.51 30.71
C ASN A 196 19.70 12.84 30.08
N LEU A 197 18.39 13.03 29.98
CA LEU A 197 17.73 14.17 29.39
C LEU A 197 16.60 14.60 30.31
N PHE A 198 16.43 15.90 30.50
CA PHE A 198 15.46 16.44 31.44
C PHE A 198 14.73 17.62 30.80
N PRO A 199 13.39 17.66 30.81
CA PRO A 199 12.62 18.81 30.36
C PRO A 199 12.69 19.92 31.42
N VAL A 200 12.89 21.15 30.97
CA VAL A 200 12.80 22.34 31.82
C VAL A 200 11.47 23.02 31.55
N VAL A 201 10.62 23.09 32.57
CA VAL A 201 9.23 23.50 32.44
C VAL A 201 8.95 24.69 33.35
N ASN A 202 8.11 25.62 32.87
CA ASN A 202 7.64 26.72 33.69
C ASN A 202 6.67 26.20 34.77
N PRO A 203 6.90 26.46 36.06
CA PRO A 203 6.02 25.98 37.13
C PRO A 203 4.58 26.51 37.06
N ASP A 204 4.35 27.71 36.51
CA ASP A 204 3.03 28.36 36.57
C ASP A 204 2.04 27.83 35.53
N ASN A 205 2.52 27.54 34.32
CA ASN A 205 1.68 27.20 33.16
C ASN A 205 2.08 25.88 32.48
N GLN A 206 3.07 25.17 33.02
CA GLN A 206 3.63 23.92 32.49
C GLN A 206 4.19 24.01 31.07
N THR A 207 4.52 25.20 30.57
CA THR A 207 5.12 25.35 29.24
C THR A 207 6.56 24.87 29.22
N LEU A 208 6.95 24.15 28.17
CA LEU A 208 8.34 23.78 27.95
C LEU A 208 9.18 25.02 27.67
N ILE A 209 10.24 25.23 28.45
CA ILE A 209 11.18 26.35 28.29
C ILE A 209 12.45 25.88 27.58
N GLY A 210 12.92 24.67 27.87
CA GLY A 210 14.15 24.12 27.31
C GLY A 210 14.37 22.69 27.74
N ILE A 211 15.56 22.17 27.44
CA ILE A 211 15.99 20.84 27.87
C ILE A 211 17.35 20.93 28.54
N LEU A 212 17.64 19.98 29.42
CA LEU A 212 18.95 19.81 30.03
C LEU A 212 19.47 18.41 29.71
N LEU A 213 20.64 18.36 29.09
CA LEU A 213 21.37 17.12 28.82
C LEU A 213 22.35 16.88 29.97
N LEU A 214 22.43 15.65 30.47
CA LEU A 214 23.35 15.30 31.56
C LEU A 214 24.81 15.60 31.20
N ASP A 215 25.17 15.42 29.94
CA ASP A 215 26.53 15.62 29.43
C ASP A 215 26.99 17.08 29.58
N GLU A 216 26.07 18.05 29.46
CA GLU A 216 26.36 19.50 29.58
C GLU A 216 26.74 19.92 31.01
N VAL A 217 26.25 19.18 32.01
CA VAL A 217 26.48 19.51 33.43
C VAL A 217 27.46 18.55 34.11
N ARG A 218 27.92 17.49 33.43
CA ARG A 218 28.74 16.42 34.04
C ARG A 218 30.06 16.91 34.63
N ASN A 219 30.67 17.94 34.03
CA ASN A 219 31.94 18.52 34.50
C ASN A 219 31.81 19.42 35.74
N ILE A 220 30.61 19.98 35.98
CA ILE A 220 30.33 20.90 37.10
C ILE A 220 29.53 20.24 38.21
N MET A 221 28.77 19.18 37.91
CA MET A 221 27.86 18.53 38.88
C MET A 221 28.59 17.89 40.07
N PHE A 222 29.89 17.61 39.95
CA PHE A 222 30.73 17.04 41.01
C PHE A 222 31.53 18.09 41.79
N ARG A 223 31.23 19.39 41.60
CA ARG A 223 31.92 20.50 42.27
C ARG A 223 30.97 21.18 43.26
N PRO A 224 30.98 20.81 44.56
CA PRO A 224 30.05 21.37 45.55
C PRO A 224 30.06 22.90 45.65
N GLU A 225 31.22 23.52 45.40
CA GLU A 225 31.39 24.98 45.40
C GLU A 225 30.54 25.71 44.34
N LEU A 226 30.04 24.98 43.34
CA LEU A 226 29.23 25.51 42.25
C LEU A 226 27.73 25.34 42.48
N TYR A 227 27.32 24.61 43.52
CA TYR A 227 25.93 24.19 43.71
C TYR A 227 24.95 25.37 43.84
N GLU A 228 25.36 26.44 44.51
CA GLU A 228 24.57 27.66 44.69
C GLU A 228 24.88 28.74 43.64
N LYS A 229 25.87 28.52 42.76
CA LYS A 229 26.32 29.51 41.77
C LYS A 229 25.58 29.41 40.44
N PHE A 230 25.11 28.21 40.09
CA PHE A 230 24.43 27.96 38.83
C PHE A 230 22.98 27.54 39.05
N THR A 231 22.13 27.98 38.14
CA THR A 231 20.70 27.61 38.08
C THR A 231 20.40 26.83 36.82
N VAL A 232 19.34 26.03 36.83
CA VAL A 232 18.89 25.27 35.64
C VAL A 232 18.66 26.18 34.45
N LYS A 233 18.12 27.39 34.64
CA LYS A 233 17.92 28.39 33.57
C LYS A 233 19.20 28.74 32.82
N GLN A 234 20.35 28.73 33.49
CA GLN A 234 21.65 29.06 32.90
C GLN A 234 22.30 27.85 32.20
N LEU A 235 21.91 26.63 32.60
CA LEU A 235 22.50 25.38 32.13
C LEU A 235 21.67 24.72 31.02
N MET A 236 20.39 25.07 30.89
CA MET A 236 19.50 24.52 29.87
C MET A 236 19.90 24.98 28.47
N VAL A 237 19.62 24.12 27.49
CA VAL A 237 19.78 24.39 26.07
C VAL A 237 18.43 24.36 25.36
N SER A 238 18.38 24.99 24.19
CA SER A 238 17.21 24.85 23.31
C SER A 238 17.24 23.48 22.64
N PRO A 239 16.11 22.74 22.61
CA PRO A 239 16.05 21.49 21.87
C PRO A 239 16.20 21.76 20.36
N PRO A 240 16.76 20.81 19.57
CA PRO A 240 16.92 20.97 18.13
C PRO A 240 15.60 21.20 17.38
N ALA A 241 14.52 20.59 17.86
CA ALA A 241 13.15 20.83 17.43
C ALA A 241 12.18 20.49 18.57
N ILE A 242 10.92 20.85 18.40
CA ILE A 242 9.83 20.52 19.32
C ILE A 242 8.71 19.88 18.48
N LEU A 243 8.21 18.73 18.91
CA LEU A 243 7.12 18.02 18.25
C LEU A 243 5.78 18.46 18.83
N HIS A 244 4.77 18.58 17.98
CA HIS A 244 3.39 18.74 18.43
C HIS A 244 2.72 17.36 18.53
N GLN A 245 1.90 17.14 19.57
CA GLN A 245 1.27 15.83 19.83
C GLN A 245 0.36 15.34 18.68
N ASP A 246 -0.18 16.26 17.88
CA ASP A 246 -1.11 15.95 16.78
C ASP A 246 -0.41 15.80 15.41
N LEU A 247 0.93 15.82 15.36
CA LEU A 247 1.66 15.55 14.12
C LEU A 247 1.46 14.10 13.68
N SER A 248 1.42 13.90 12.36
CA SER A 248 1.50 12.57 11.79
C SER A 248 2.89 11.95 12.03
N MET A 249 2.97 10.63 12.17
CA MET A 249 4.24 9.94 12.38
C MET A 249 5.23 10.11 11.22
N GLU A 250 4.72 10.33 10.00
CA GLU A 250 5.55 10.69 8.83
C GLU A 250 6.26 12.03 9.05
N GLN A 251 5.52 13.06 9.48
CA GLN A 251 6.09 14.37 9.79
C GLN A 251 7.06 14.29 10.98
N VAL A 252 6.72 13.51 12.00
CA VAL A 252 7.61 13.28 13.16
C VAL A 252 8.94 12.68 12.70
N MET A 253 8.91 11.64 11.85
CA MET A 253 10.10 11.01 11.33
C MET A 253 10.94 11.97 10.49
N GLN A 254 10.31 12.79 9.64
CA GLN A 254 10.99 13.80 8.85
C GLN A 254 11.75 14.80 9.74
N ILE A 255 11.12 15.29 10.81
CA ILE A 255 11.77 16.21 11.76
C ILE A 255 12.99 15.52 12.43
N PHE A 256 12.90 14.24 12.74
CA PHE A 256 14.01 13.46 13.31
C PHE A 256 15.17 13.27 12.33
N GLU A 257 14.90 13.15 11.03
CA GLU A 257 15.92 13.08 9.98
C GLU A 257 16.58 14.44 9.77
N ASP A 258 15.78 15.51 9.64
CA ASP A 258 16.27 16.87 9.39
C ASP A 258 17.14 17.39 10.55
N THR A 259 16.77 17.07 11.78
CA THR A 259 17.49 17.53 12.99
C THR A 259 18.64 16.62 13.39
N ASN A 260 18.70 15.39 12.89
CA ASN A 260 19.56 14.32 13.40
C ASN A 260 19.48 14.11 14.93
N ALA A 261 18.38 14.52 15.57
CA ALA A 261 18.20 14.37 17.01
C ALA A 261 17.94 12.91 17.39
N TRP A 262 18.31 12.53 18.60
CA TRP A 262 17.97 11.22 19.19
C TRP A 262 16.66 11.25 19.96
N ASN A 263 16.38 12.37 20.62
CA ASN A 263 15.19 12.60 21.43
C ASN A 263 14.67 14.01 21.15
N LEU A 264 13.36 14.15 21.01
CA LEU A 264 12.70 15.44 20.84
C LEU A 264 11.56 15.58 21.85
N PRO A 265 11.42 16.75 22.51
CA PRO A 265 10.30 16.99 23.40
C PRO A 265 9.00 17.17 22.62
N VAL A 266 7.90 16.77 23.25
CA VAL A 266 6.54 16.87 22.72
C VAL A 266 5.74 17.86 23.53
N VAL A 267 4.98 18.70 22.85
CA VAL A 267 4.07 19.66 23.45
C VAL A 267 2.65 19.55 22.91
N ASP A 268 1.69 20.03 23.70
CA ASP A 268 0.29 20.18 23.29
C ASP A 268 0.01 21.53 22.59
N ASP A 269 -1.25 21.76 22.22
CA ASP A 269 -1.72 23.01 21.59
C ASP A 269 -1.38 24.28 22.40
N LYS A 270 -1.25 24.14 23.73
CA LYS A 270 -0.94 25.23 24.66
C LYS A 270 0.55 25.34 24.95
N LYS A 271 1.40 24.62 24.20
CA LYS A 271 2.86 24.50 24.40
C LYS A 271 3.26 23.90 25.76
N ARG A 272 2.35 23.17 26.41
CA ARG A 272 2.63 22.47 27.66
C ARG A 272 3.42 21.22 27.35
N TYR A 273 4.41 20.91 28.20
CA TYR A 273 5.21 19.70 28.05
C TYR A 273 4.35 18.45 28.26
N VAL A 274 4.42 17.51 27.31
CA VAL A 274 3.67 16.24 27.34
C VAL A 274 4.61 15.05 27.59
N GLY A 275 5.81 15.06 27.01
CA GLY A 275 6.75 13.95 27.09
C GLY A 275 7.92 14.12 26.12
N PHE A 276 8.68 13.05 25.90
CA PHE A 276 9.65 12.96 24.81
C PHE A 276 9.28 11.84 23.85
N VAL A 277 9.78 11.92 22.63
CA VAL A 277 9.85 10.79 21.71
C VAL A 277 11.31 10.53 21.40
N SER A 278 11.69 9.25 21.35
CA SER A 278 13.02 8.81 20.91
C SER A 278 12.94 8.07 19.58
N LYS A 279 14.01 8.18 18.76
CA LYS A 279 14.13 7.38 17.52
C LYS A 279 14.00 5.87 17.80
N SER A 280 14.55 5.42 18.92
CA SER A 280 14.50 4.02 19.35
C SER A 280 13.05 3.57 19.62
N GLU A 281 12.24 4.38 20.29
CA GLU A 281 10.86 4.01 20.61
C GLU A 281 9.97 3.99 19.37
N ILE A 282 10.15 4.94 18.44
CA ILE A 282 9.48 4.92 17.13
C ILE A 282 9.79 3.59 16.43
N PHE A 283 11.07 3.21 16.36
CA PHE A 283 11.50 1.99 15.68
C PHE A 283 11.02 0.71 16.38
N ASN A 284 10.99 0.68 17.72
CA ASN A 284 10.48 -0.45 18.49
C ASN A 284 8.95 -0.59 18.37
N SER A 285 8.23 0.54 18.35
CA SER A 285 6.78 0.55 18.13
C SER A 285 6.44 0.10 16.70
N TYR A 286 7.19 0.60 15.70
CA TYR A 286 7.13 0.14 14.31
C TYR A 286 7.31 -1.38 14.19
N ARG A 287 8.32 -1.95 14.84
CA ARG A 287 8.56 -3.40 14.85
C ARG A 287 7.43 -4.20 15.50
N ARG A 288 6.85 -3.71 16.61
CA ARG A 288 5.70 -4.35 17.27
C ARG A 288 4.49 -4.40 16.34
N VAL A 289 4.16 -3.27 15.72
CA VAL A 289 3.05 -3.21 14.75
C VAL A 289 3.31 -4.19 13.59
N LEU A 290 4.51 -4.21 13.02
CA LEU A 290 4.87 -5.19 11.99
C LEU A 290 4.69 -6.65 12.43
N GLN A 291 5.05 -7.00 13.66
CA GLN A 291 4.91 -8.35 14.19
C GLN A 291 3.45 -8.74 14.39
N ASP A 292 2.63 -7.84 14.91
CA ASP A 292 1.20 -8.07 15.07
C ASP A 292 0.52 -8.32 13.71
N PHE A 293 0.88 -7.54 12.68
CA PHE A 293 0.39 -7.74 11.31
C PHE A 293 0.86 -9.05 10.67
N ALA A 294 2.07 -9.52 11.00
CA ALA A 294 2.59 -10.77 10.47
C ALA A 294 2.00 -12.00 11.19
N GLY A 295 1.67 -11.86 12.49
CA GLY A 295 1.10 -12.93 13.31
C GLY A 295 -0.39 -13.19 13.07
N GLU A 296 -1.14 -12.22 12.55
CA GLU A 296 -2.55 -12.41 12.15
C GLU A 296 -2.73 -13.19 10.83
N GLN A 297 -1.63 -13.55 10.14
CA GLN A 297 -1.65 -14.32 8.88
C GLN A 297 -1.31 -15.82 9.03
N GLU A 298 -1.10 -16.33 10.25
CA GLU A 298 -1.00 -17.78 10.56
C GLU A 298 -2.31 -18.32 11.16
#